data_AF-A0A972X1A8-F1
#
_entry.id   AF-A0A972X1A8-F1
#
_cell.length_a   1.000
_cell.length_b   1.000
_cell.length_c   1.000
_cell.angle_alpha   90.00
_cell.angle_beta   90.00
_cell.angle_gamma   90.00
#
_symmetry.space_group_name_H-M   'P 1'
#
loop_
_entity.id
_entity.type
_entity.pdbx_description
1 polymer ?
#
loop_
_entity_poly.entity_id
_entity_poly.type
_entity_poly.pdbx_seq_one_letter_code
_entity_poly.pdbx_strand_id
1 'polypeptide(L)'
;MRISIVLMSAFLFLTPLLKADLPLIGTTKDGIFEELETQLKGAGVHGWIHGAVNEYSQYVFTYRTPGNFFEHWEFPVTSENTEVKNFLRSATRHDEVIIKGAFLHNGAPINHIDATEISVVKKFEDGMLLPKYSHEAKLPEELLSTNELVGKVHAVADGGKILVIEYKDAVVPVVVSKPELTKGLYRNDKVKLIYKVRVHPHSPSHISLDVNHPNPLVVLDKMVEIHGKAGSVTGHLILFPKSPQVLFNVFALQQVDSLGVKREFTLVNFEDPKVFEAIRNKLQELWDATPSHIINARNKYVNLSVKLKATGTFNVVDPGQANPQILLTGTESIEVVK
;
A
#
# COMPACT_ATOMS: atom_id res chain seq x y z
N MET A 1 -18.40 5.98 -30.96
CA MET A 1 -17.07 5.53 -31.44
C MET A 1 -16.40 4.85 -30.26
N ARG A 2 -16.37 3.52 -30.21
CA ARG A 2 -15.85 2.75 -29.08
C ARG A 2 -14.33 2.69 -29.20
N ILE A 3 -13.63 3.48 -28.38
CA ILE A 3 -12.18 3.37 -28.24
C ILE A 3 -11.95 2.23 -27.24
N SER A 4 -11.56 1.07 -27.77
CA SER A 4 -10.97 -0.02 -26.99
C SER A 4 -9.67 0.48 -26.39
N ILE A 5 -9.66 0.80 -25.09
CA ILE A 5 -8.44 1.10 -24.35
C ILE A 5 -7.80 -0.24 -23.99
N VAL A 6 -6.84 -0.62 -24.81
CA VAL A 6 -5.83 -1.63 -24.46
C VAL A 6 -5.13 -1.10 -23.21
N LEU A 7 -5.27 -1.81 -22.08
CA LEU A 7 -4.36 -1.67 -20.95
C LEU A 7 -2.97 -2.09 -21.44
N MET A 8 -2.24 -1.13 -21.99
CA MET A 8 -0.85 -1.29 -22.32
C MET A 8 -0.08 -1.12 -21.02
N SER A 9 0.33 -2.26 -20.47
CA SER A 9 1.53 -2.44 -19.68
C SER A 9 2.67 -1.63 -20.30
N ALA A 10 2.81 -0.38 -19.90
CA ALA A 10 3.82 0.52 -20.45
C ALA A 10 5.05 0.49 -19.55
N PHE A 11 6.04 -0.27 -20.03
CA PHE A 11 7.46 -0.27 -19.66
C PHE A 11 7.87 -0.93 -18.35
N LEU A 12 8.10 -2.25 -18.43
CA LEU A 12 9.38 -2.87 -18.09
C LEU A 12 9.53 -4.22 -18.83
N PHE A 13 10.35 -4.21 -19.89
CA PHE A 13 10.89 -5.40 -20.56
C PHE A 13 12.41 -5.36 -20.49
N LEU A 14 13.01 -6.56 -20.49
CA LEU A 14 14.44 -6.95 -20.40
C LEU A 14 14.94 -7.09 -18.94
N THR A 15 15.32 -8.27 -18.43
CA THR A 15 16.14 -9.37 -19.04
C THR A 15 15.89 -10.77 -18.39
N PRO A 16 16.48 -11.87 -18.92
CA PRO A 16 16.08 -13.27 -18.69
C PRO A 16 16.82 -13.99 -17.53
N LEU A 17 16.39 -15.25 -17.30
CA LEU A 17 16.92 -16.32 -16.41
C LEU A 17 16.45 -16.33 -14.94
N LEU A 18 15.45 -17.18 -14.68
CA LEU A 18 15.70 -18.47 -14.04
C LEU A 18 14.55 -19.43 -14.40
N LYS A 19 14.90 -20.50 -15.13
CA LYS A 19 14.04 -21.66 -15.31
C LYS A 19 13.84 -22.32 -13.94
N ALA A 20 12.61 -22.30 -13.48
CA ALA A 20 12.00 -23.46 -12.84
C ALA A 20 10.63 -23.63 -13.48
N ASP A 21 10.53 -24.61 -14.38
CA ASP A 21 9.29 -25.03 -14.99
C ASP A 21 8.39 -25.65 -13.91
N LEU A 22 7.45 -24.86 -13.38
CA LEU A 22 6.20 -25.39 -12.85
C LEU A 22 5.07 -24.51 -13.41
N PRO A 23 4.26 -25.03 -14.36
CA PRO A 23 3.14 -24.29 -14.88
C PRO A 23 2.03 -24.25 -13.82
N LEU A 24 1.83 -23.09 -13.19
CA LEU A 24 0.59 -22.77 -12.49
C LEU A 24 -0.48 -22.47 -13.54
N ILE A 25 -1.05 -23.53 -14.13
CA ILE A 25 -2.22 -23.45 -15.01
C ILE A 25 -3.46 -23.68 -14.13
N GLY A 26 -4.24 -22.61 -13.92
CA GLY A 26 -5.68 -22.71 -13.68
C GLY A 26 -6.16 -23.16 -12.30
N THR A 27 -5.46 -22.85 -11.21
CA THR A 27 -5.99 -23.10 -9.86
C THR A 27 -7.01 -22.01 -9.51
N THR A 28 -8.19 -22.42 -9.04
CA THR A 28 -9.15 -21.53 -8.37
C THR A 28 -8.48 -20.91 -7.13
N LYS A 29 -9.05 -19.83 -6.56
CA LYS A 29 -8.59 -19.24 -5.29
C LYS A 29 -8.40 -20.31 -4.19
N ASP A 30 -9.23 -21.35 -4.20
CA ASP A 30 -9.15 -22.44 -3.24
C ASP A 30 -7.95 -23.37 -3.52
N GLY A 31 -7.70 -23.70 -4.80
CA GLY A 31 -6.56 -24.55 -5.19
C GLY A 31 -5.20 -23.94 -4.84
N ILE A 32 -5.04 -22.61 -4.99
CA ILE A 32 -3.79 -21.95 -4.59
C ILE A 32 -3.60 -21.97 -3.06
N PHE A 33 -4.67 -21.89 -2.27
CA PHE A 33 -4.54 -21.92 -0.82
C PHE A 33 -4.18 -23.31 -0.29
N GLU A 34 -4.70 -24.38 -0.89
CA GLU A 34 -4.29 -25.75 -0.54
C GLU A 34 -2.81 -25.98 -0.84
N GLU A 35 -2.33 -25.46 -1.98
CA GLU A 35 -0.92 -25.54 -2.35
C GLU A 35 -0.03 -24.75 -1.38
N LEU A 36 -0.41 -23.50 -1.07
CA LEU A 36 0.32 -22.67 -0.11
C LEU A 36 0.35 -23.31 1.27
N GLU A 37 -0.76 -23.87 1.75
CA GLU A 37 -0.83 -24.58 3.03
C GLU A 37 0.13 -25.78 3.06
N THR A 38 0.23 -26.51 1.95
CA THR A 38 1.18 -27.63 1.80
C THR A 38 2.63 -27.14 1.86
N GLN A 39 2.94 -26.04 1.16
CA GLN A 39 4.28 -25.45 1.15
C GLN A 39 4.65 -24.90 2.54
N LEU A 40 3.74 -24.19 3.22
CA LEU A 40 3.94 -23.65 4.56
C LEU A 40 4.33 -24.75 5.57
N LYS A 41 3.71 -25.93 5.47
CA LYS A 41 4.00 -27.08 6.35
C LYS A 41 5.28 -27.84 5.99
N GLY A 42 5.78 -27.66 4.76
CA GLY A 42 6.95 -28.36 4.23
C GLY A 42 8.18 -27.48 4.12
N ALA A 43 8.56 -27.16 2.87
CA ALA A 43 9.76 -26.39 2.57
C ALA A 43 9.66 -24.90 2.97
N GLY A 44 8.45 -24.39 3.15
CA GLY A 44 8.14 -22.98 3.35
C GLY A 44 7.75 -22.29 2.04
N VAL A 45 7.06 -21.15 2.17
CA VAL A 45 6.64 -20.30 1.06
C VAL A 45 7.60 -19.13 0.94
N HIS A 46 8.14 -18.92 -0.25
CA HIS A 46 8.97 -17.76 -0.58
C HIS A 46 8.10 -16.52 -0.83
N GLY A 47 8.52 -15.36 -0.31
CA GLY A 47 7.85 -14.09 -0.58
C GLY A 47 8.49 -12.91 0.13
N TRP A 48 7.71 -11.86 0.37
CA TRP A 48 8.20 -10.59 0.92
C TRP A 48 7.35 -10.09 2.07
N ILE A 49 7.98 -9.41 3.03
CA ILE A 49 7.27 -8.63 4.03
C ILE A 49 6.66 -7.39 3.34
N HIS A 50 5.34 -7.30 3.23
CA HIS A 50 4.66 -6.14 2.65
C HIS A 50 4.42 -5.05 3.68
N GLY A 51 4.02 -5.44 4.89
CA GLY A 51 3.75 -4.55 6.01
C GLY A 51 4.56 -5.00 7.22
N ALA A 52 5.27 -4.06 7.84
CA ALA A 52 5.92 -4.25 9.13
C ALA A 52 5.70 -2.96 9.93
N VAL A 53 4.81 -3.04 10.93
CA VAL A 53 4.56 -1.95 11.88
C VAL A 53 4.85 -2.49 13.26
N ASN A 54 6.13 -2.38 13.63
CA ASN A 54 6.71 -3.10 14.78
C ASN A 54 6.10 -2.61 16.09
N GLU A 55 5.82 -1.31 16.16
CA GLU A 55 5.19 -0.64 17.30
C GLU A 55 3.79 -1.21 17.62
N TYR A 56 3.10 -1.74 16.60
CA TYR A 56 1.76 -2.33 16.76
C TYR A 56 1.73 -3.85 16.58
N SER A 57 2.91 -4.48 16.41
CA SER A 57 3.03 -5.91 16.11
C SER A 57 2.16 -6.37 14.93
N GLN A 58 2.09 -5.56 13.88
CA GLN A 58 1.33 -5.85 12.67
C GLN A 58 2.27 -6.17 11.52
N TYR A 59 2.15 -7.39 10.98
CA TYR A 59 3.02 -7.89 9.93
C TYR A 59 2.18 -8.53 8.82
N VAL A 60 2.55 -8.26 7.58
CA VAL A 60 1.88 -8.79 6.38
C VAL A 60 2.94 -9.40 5.49
N PHE A 61 2.76 -10.67 5.16
CA PHE A 61 3.54 -11.39 4.16
C PHE A 61 2.80 -11.35 2.83
N THR A 62 3.55 -11.17 1.73
CA THR A 62 3.01 -11.24 0.38
C THR A 62 3.67 -12.38 -0.38
N TYR A 63 2.83 -13.28 -0.87
CA TYR A 63 3.18 -14.25 -1.91
C TYR A 63 2.77 -13.69 -3.27
N ARG A 64 3.61 -13.85 -4.29
CA ARG A 64 3.31 -13.49 -5.68
C ARG A 64 3.38 -14.74 -6.55
N THR A 65 2.46 -14.88 -7.50
CA THR A 65 2.53 -15.99 -8.45
C THR A 65 3.84 -15.91 -9.24
N PRO A 66 4.62 -17.00 -9.32
CA PRO A 66 5.79 -17.06 -10.18
C PRO A 66 5.46 -16.66 -11.62
N GLY A 67 6.23 -15.71 -12.17
CA GLY A 67 6.02 -15.19 -13.53
C GLY A 67 4.87 -14.20 -13.70
N ASN A 68 4.06 -13.94 -12.66
CA ASN A 68 2.98 -12.96 -12.70
C ASN A 68 3.05 -12.01 -11.50
N PHE A 69 3.76 -10.90 -11.68
CA PHE A 69 3.95 -9.90 -10.63
C PHE A 69 2.63 -9.33 -10.09
N PHE A 70 1.61 -9.18 -10.92
CA PHE A 70 0.36 -8.53 -10.52
C PHE A 70 -0.57 -9.44 -9.71
N GLU A 71 -0.42 -10.75 -9.86
CA GLU A 71 -1.17 -11.73 -9.08
C GLU A 71 -0.43 -12.03 -7.77
N HIS A 72 -1.10 -11.71 -6.66
CA HIS A 72 -0.50 -11.79 -5.35
C HIS A 72 -1.55 -11.97 -4.26
N TRP A 73 -1.10 -12.47 -3.12
CA TRP A 73 -1.90 -12.69 -1.92
C TRP A 73 -1.16 -12.15 -0.71
N GLU A 74 -1.90 -11.50 0.16
CA GLU A 74 -1.38 -10.87 1.36
C GLU A 74 -1.96 -11.58 2.58
N PHE A 75 -1.09 -11.98 3.49
CA PHE A 75 -1.44 -12.76 4.67
C PHE A 75 -0.91 -12.05 5.92
N PRO A 76 -1.76 -11.69 6.88
CA PRO A 76 -1.29 -11.29 8.19
C PRO A 76 -0.49 -12.42 8.82
N VAL A 77 0.63 -12.09 9.47
CA VAL A 77 1.53 -13.06 10.10
C VAL A 77 1.51 -12.89 11.61
N THR A 78 1.36 -14.00 12.31
CA THR A 78 1.43 -14.08 13.78
C THR A 78 2.34 -15.25 14.17
N SER A 79 2.78 -15.32 15.42
CA SER A 79 3.50 -16.48 15.93
C SER A 79 3.60 -16.45 17.45
N GLU A 80 3.51 -17.62 18.08
CA GLU A 80 3.91 -17.80 19.47
C GLU A 80 5.38 -18.17 19.67
N ASN A 81 6.08 -18.51 18.58
CA ASN A 81 7.52 -18.78 18.62
C ASN A 81 8.31 -17.49 18.90
N THR A 82 9.15 -17.51 19.94
CA THR A 82 9.95 -16.36 20.37
C THR A 82 10.95 -15.90 19.31
N GLU A 83 11.58 -16.81 18.56
CA GLU A 83 12.52 -16.48 17.50
C GLU A 83 11.83 -15.78 16.34
N VAL A 84 10.67 -16.29 15.92
CA VAL A 84 9.83 -15.67 14.89
C VAL A 84 9.36 -14.28 15.35
N LYS A 85 8.89 -14.15 16.60
CA LYS A 85 8.51 -12.84 17.18
C LYS A 85 9.66 -11.84 17.17
N ASN A 86 10.88 -12.29 17.50
CA ASN A 86 12.06 -11.45 17.48
C ASN A 86 12.43 -11.02 16.05
N PHE A 87 12.35 -11.94 15.08
CA PHE A 87 12.52 -11.59 13.67
C PHE A 87 11.50 -10.52 13.24
N LEU A 88 10.21 -10.76 13.46
CA LEU A 88 9.14 -9.86 13.04
C LEU A 88 9.33 -8.45 13.61
N ARG A 89 9.71 -8.31 14.89
CA ARG A 89 10.02 -7.01 15.52
C ARG A 89 11.17 -6.24 14.88
N SER A 90 12.03 -6.92 14.14
CA SER A 90 13.14 -6.35 13.38
C SER A 90 12.93 -6.35 11.86
N ALA A 91 11.82 -6.91 11.40
CA ALA A 91 11.50 -6.98 9.98
C ALA A 91 11.26 -5.59 9.43
N THR A 92 11.63 -5.41 8.17
CA THR A 92 11.32 -4.19 7.42
C THR A 92 10.49 -4.53 6.19
N ARG A 93 9.76 -3.52 5.70
CA ARG A 93 9.03 -3.67 4.44
C ARG A 93 10.00 -4.03 3.33
N HIS A 94 9.63 -5.03 2.55
CA HIS A 94 10.34 -5.67 1.44
C HIS A 94 11.48 -6.62 1.80
N ASP A 95 11.70 -6.94 3.08
CA ASP A 95 12.53 -8.10 3.43
C ASP A 95 12.00 -9.34 2.68
N GLU A 96 12.90 -10.02 1.97
CA GLU A 96 12.62 -11.27 1.25
C GLU A 96 12.86 -12.44 2.20
N VAL A 97 11.85 -13.30 2.32
CA VAL A 97 11.82 -14.34 3.34
C VAL A 97 11.25 -15.64 2.80
N ILE A 98 11.56 -16.73 3.49
CA ILE A 98 10.82 -18.00 3.41
C ILE A 98 10.09 -18.18 4.74
N ILE A 99 8.78 -18.40 4.68
CA ILE A 99 7.93 -18.59 5.86
C ILE A 99 7.42 -20.03 5.92
N LYS A 100 7.50 -20.67 7.09
CA LYS A 100 6.84 -21.94 7.39
C LYS A 100 5.80 -21.75 8.48
N GLY A 101 4.81 -22.63 8.50
CA GLY A 101 3.71 -22.56 9.45
C GLY A 101 2.46 -23.26 8.95
N ALA A 102 1.32 -22.70 9.30
CA ALA A 102 0.01 -23.11 8.79
C ALA A 102 -0.94 -21.90 8.77
N PHE A 103 -2.01 -21.99 7.99
CA PHE A 103 -3.10 -21.04 8.11
C PHE A 103 -3.87 -21.23 9.42
N LEU A 104 -4.26 -20.11 10.03
CA LEU A 104 -5.14 -20.08 11.19
C LEU A 104 -6.60 -20.19 10.76
N HIS A 105 -7.35 -21.07 11.41
CA HIS A 105 -8.81 -21.18 11.28
C HIS A 105 -9.52 -20.43 12.41
N ASN A 106 -9.27 -19.12 12.51
CA ASN A 106 -9.78 -18.25 13.59
C ASN A 106 -11.08 -17.50 13.25
N GLY A 107 -11.70 -17.82 12.11
CA GLY A 107 -12.91 -17.14 11.62
C GLY A 107 -12.69 -15.72 11.10
N ALA A 108 -11.44 -15.27 10.97
CA ALA A 108 -11.13 -14.02 10.30
C ALA A 108 -11.51 -14.09 8.80
N PRO A 109 -11.89 -12.97 8.16
CA PRO A 109 -12.24 -12.98 6.74
C PRO A 109 -11.05 -13.27 5.82
N ILE A 110 -9.81 -13.08 6.30
CA ILE A 110 -8.58 -13.37 5.57
C ILE A 110 -7.77 -14.41 6.32
N ASN A 111 -7.14 -15.33 5.58
CA ASN A 111 -6.24 -16.32 6.15
C ASN A 111 -5.05 -15.61 6.81
N HIS A 112 -4.78 -15.96 8.06
CA HIS A 112 -3.59 -15.56 8.78
C HIS A 112 -2.60 -16.71 8.78
N ILE A 113 -1.31 -16.42 8.72
CA ILE A 113 -0.26 -17.44 8.89
C ILE A 113 0.17 -17.43 10.36
N ASP A 114 0.07 -18.59 11.01
CA ASP A 114 0.79 -18.87 12.26
C ASP A 114 2.17 -19.42 11.90
N ALA A 115 3.16 -18.53 11.95
CA ALA A 115 4.50 -18.80 11.50
C ALA A 115 5.26 -19.60 12.56
N THR A 116 5.83 -20.74 12.17
CA THR A 116 6.68 -21.55 13.05
C THR A 116 8.16 -21.28 12.82
N GLU A 117 8.53 -20.84 11.61
CA GLU A 117 9.89 -20.49 11.20
C GLU A 117 9.85 -19.38 10.14
N ILE A 118 10.76 -18.41 10.22
CA ILE A 118 10.99 -17.43 9.16
C ILE A 118 12.49 -17.34 8.90
N SER A 119 12.89 -17.63 7.66
CA SER A 119 14.29 -17.49 7.22
C SER A 119 14.41 -16.26 6.32
N VAL A 120 15.42 -15.43 6.57
CA VAL A 120 15.72 -14.28 5.71
C VAL A 120 16.48 -14.75 4.49
N VAL A 121 15.93 -14.48 3.31
CA VAL A 121 16.63 -14.66 2.03
C VAL A 121 17.47 -13.42 1.75
N LYS A 122 16.86 -12.24 1.88
CA LYS A 122 17.51 -10.96 1.61
C LYS A 122 16.88 -9.82 2.41
N LYS A 123 17.71 -9.01 3.07
CA LYS A 123 17.26 -7.76 3.70
C LYS A 123 17.05 -6.67 2.65
N PHE A 124 16.01 -5.87 2.85
CA PHE A 124 15.80 -4.67 2.03
C PHE A 124 16.52 -3.47 2.63
N GLU A 125 17.31 -2.81 1.80
CA GLU A 125 17.96 -1.54 2.10
C GLU A 125 17.66 -0.60 0.95
N ASP A 126 17.02 0.53 1.23
CA ASP A 126 16.71 1.55 0.22
C ASP A 126 17.80 2.60 0.03
N GLY A 127 18.89 2.50 0.82
CA GLY A 127 20.09 3.32 0.70
C GLY A 127 19.99 4.72 1.30
N MET A 128 18.85 5.11 1.89
CA MET A 128 18.67 6.45 2.48
C MET A 128 18.94 6.42 3.98
N LEU A 129 19.99 7.13 4.41
CA LEU A 129 20.36 7.26 5.82
C LEU A 129 19.58 8.40 6.49
N LEU A 130 18.30 8.16 6.77
CA LEU A 130 17.45 9.08 7.52
C LEU A 130 17.09 8.52 8.90
N PRO A 131 16.76 9.38 9.88
CA PRO A 131 16.23 8.93 11.16
C PRO A 131 15.06 7.97 10.98
N LYS A 132 14.97 6.98 11.88
CA LYS A 132 13.86 6.01 11.86
C LYS A 132 12.53 6.77 11.93
N TYR A 133 11.60 6.33 11.09
CA TYR A 133 10.24 6.84 11.10
C TYR A 133 9.58 6.69 12.48
N SER A 134 8.86 7.72 12.91
CA SER A 134 8.04 7.69 14.12
C SER A 134 6.59 7.94 13.75
N HIS A 135 5.70 7.09 14.25
CA HIS A 135 4.29 7.18 13.92
C HIS A 135 3.60 8.40 14.57
N GLU A 136 2.80 9.10 13.77
CA GLU A 136 1.95 10.21 14.20
C GLU A 136 0.78 9.68 15.05
N ALA A 137 0.12 8.62 14.59
CA ALA A 137 -0.92 7.94 15.33
C ALA A 137 -0.36 7.26 16.59
N LYS A 138 -1.13 7.33 17.68
CA LYS A 138 -0.89 6.59 18.93
C LYS A 138 -1.92 5.47 19.06
N LEU A 139 -1.59 4.31 18.50
CA LEU A 139 -2.44 3.13 18.52
C LEU A 139 -1.96 2.14 19.61
N PRO A 140 -2.89 1.47 20.33
CA PRO A 140 -4.34 1.48 20.12
C PRO A 140 -5.10 2.59 20.86
N GLU A 141 -4.44 3.45 21.63
CA GLU A 141 -5.08 4.40 22.56
C GLU A 141 -6.05 5.37 21.86
N GLU A 142 -5.66 5.90 20.70
CA GLU A 142 -6.53 6.78 19.92
C GLU A 142 -7.78 6.06 19.43
N LEU A 143 -7.70 4.78 19.04
CA LEU A 143 -8.87 4.02 18.61
C LEU A 143 -9.76 3.61 19.79
N LEU A 144 -9.18 3.47 20.99
CA LEU A 144 -9.93 3.13 22.21
C LEU A 144 -10.68 4.32 22.81
N SER A 145 -10.22 5.55 22.52
CA SER A 145 -10.77 6.79 23.09
C SER A 145 -11.90 7.42 22.25
N THR A 146 -12.17 6.88 21.07
CA THR A 146 -13.25 7.33 20.18
C THR A 146 -13.97 6.15 19.55
N ASN A 147 -15.10 6.40 18.91
CA ASN A 147 -15.85 5.43 18.10
C ASN A 147 -15.99 5.90 16.66
N GLU A 148 -15.32 6.98 16.28
CA GLU A 148 -15.31 7.49 14.92
C GLU A 148 -13.89 7.89 14.48
N LEU A 149 -13.61 7.71 13.19
CA LEU A 149 -12.35 8.16 12.59
C LEU A 149 -12.60 8.73 11.20
N VAL A 150 -11.75 9.68 10.81
CA VAL A 150 -11.64 10.19 9.44
C VAL A 150 -10.29 9.78 8.90
N GLY A 151 -10.29 9.15 7.74
CA GLY A 151 -9.07 8.69 7.08
C GLY A 151 -9.28 8.54 5.60
N LYS A 152 -8.36 7.85 4.94
CA LYS A 152 -8.48 7.53 3.52
C LYS A 152 -8.42 6.02 3.29
N VAL A 153 -9.12 5.56 2.27
CA VAL A 153 -9.11 4.16 1.88
C VAL A 153 -7.72 3.77 1.39
N HIS A 154 -7.12 2.74 1.99
CA HIS A 154 -5.89 2.13 1.53
C HIS A 154 -6.18 0.94 0.61
N ALA A 155 -7.12 0.09 1.00
CA ALA A 155 -7.53 -1.08 0.23
C ALA A 155 -8.93 -1.56 0.65
N VAL A 156 -9.60 -2.27 -0.24
CA VAL A 156 -10.78 -3.08 0.07
C VAL A 156 -10.46 -4.52 -0.33
N ALA A 157 -10.57 -5.44 0.62
CA ALA A 157 -10.16 -6.84 0.44
C ALA A 157 -11.30 -7.82 0.82
N ASP A 158 -11.09 -9.08 0.45
CA ASP A 158 -12.00 -10.21 0.67
C ASP A 158 -13.47 -9.90 0.30
N GLY A 159 -13.68 -9.41 -0.92
CA GLY A 159 -15.01 -9.11 -1.44
C GLY A 159 -15.73 -7.98 -0.69
N GLY A 160 -15.01 -7.12 0.02
CA GLY A 160 -15.57 -5.99 0.78
C GLY A 160 -15.71 -6.22 2.27
N LYS A 161 -15.35 -7.41 2.77
CA LYS A 161 -15.41 -7.75 4.21
C LYS A 161 -14.27 -7.15 5.03
N ILE A 162 -13.21 -6.69 4.37
CA ILE A 162 -12.10 -5.99 5.00
C ILE A 162 -11.93 -4.64 4.31
N LEU A 163 -12.03 -3.57 5.08
CA LEU A 163 -11.69 -2.21 4.66
C LEU A 163 -10.41 -1.81 5.37
N VAL A 164 -9.38 -1.42 4.62
CA VAL A 164 -8.12 -0.94 5.20
C VAL A 164 -8.09 0.58 5.07
N ILE A 165 -7.94 1.28 6.19
CA ILE A 165 -7.90 2.74 6.24
C ILE A 165 -6.51 3.22 6.64
N GLU A 166 -6.01 4.25 5.97
CA GLU A 166 -4.94 5.08 6.49
C GLU A 166 -5.55 6.18 7.39
N TYR A 167 -5.36 6.04 8.70
CA TYR A 167 -5.71 7.04 9.71
C TYR A 167 -4.44 7.73 10.18
N LYS A 168 -4.33 9.03 9.92
CA LYS A 168 -3.06 9.79 9.96
C LYS A 168 -2.01 9.12 9.06
N ASP A 169 -1.15 8.30 9.66
CA ASP A 169 -0.06 7.56 9.03
C ASP A 169 -0.06 6.05 9.36
N ALA A 170 -1.03 5.61 10.17
CA ALA A 170 -1.20 4.21 10.53
C ALA A 170 -2.20 3.53 9.61
N VAL A 171 -1.93 2.25 9.33
CA VAL A 171 -2.82 1.38 8.54
C VAL A 171 -3.72 0.60 9.50
N VAL A 172 -5.02 0.84 9.42
CA VAL A 172 -6.03 0.28 10.32
C VAL A 172 -6.95 -0.64 9.53
N PRO A 173 -6.87 -1.97 9.73
CA PRO A 173 -7.82 -2.90 9.17
C PRO A 173 -9.16 -2.82 9.91
N VAL A 174 -10.25 -2.76 9.16
CA VAL A 174 -11.63 -2.66 9.65
C VAL A 174 -12.44 -3.84 9.13
N VAL A 175 -13.02 -4.62 10.05
CA VAL A 175 -13.93 -5.70 9.70
C VAL A 175 -15.29 -5.13 9.31
N VAL A 176 -15.81 -5.56 8.16
CA VAL A 176 -17.08 -5.11 7.60
C VAL A 176 -18.01 -6.32 7.42
N SER A 177 -19.06 -6.41 8.24
CA SER A 177 -20.03 -7.50 8.16
C SER A 177 -21.05 -7.34 7.03
N LYS A 178 -21.14 -6.15 6.42
CA LYS A 178 -22.03 -5.77 5.32
C LYS A 178 -21.20 -5.27 4.13
N PRO A 179 -20.66 -6.18 3.28
CA PRO A 179 -19.70 -5.83 2.22
C PRO A 179 -20.22 -4.84 1.18
N GLU A 180 -21.54 -4.73 1.02
CA GLU A 180 -22.17 -3.74 0.16
C GLU A 180 -21.82 -2.29 0.52
N LEU A 181 -21.45 -2.02 1.79
CA LEU A 181 -21.05 -0.69 2.27
C LEU A 181 -19.68 -0.24 1.75
N THR A 182 -18.83 -1.16 1.29
CA THR A 182 -17.50 -0.84 0.75
C THR A 182 -17.46 -0.91 -0.77
N LYS A 183 -18.60 -1.21 -1.41
CA LYS A 183 -18.70 -1.28 -2.87
C LYS A 183 -18.45 0.09 -3.50
N GLY A 184 -17.55 0.13 -4.47
CA GLY A 184 -17.25 1.35 -5.22
C GLY A 184 -16.37 2.35 -4.46
N LEU A 185 -15.77 1.94 -3.34
CA LEU A 185 -14.68 2.70 -2.73
C LEU A 185 -13.41 2.51 -3.55
N TYR A 186 -12.70 3.61 -3.77
CA TYR A 186 -11.40 3.66 -4.42
C TYR A 186 -10.32 3.99 -3.40
N ARG A 187 -9.10 3.51 -3.65
CA ARG A 187 -7.94 3.94 -2.88
C ARG A 187 -7.81 5.47 -2.90
N ASN A 188 -7.43 6.04 -1.76
CA ASN A 188 -7.41 7.47 -1.43
C ASN A 188 -8.77 8.20 -1.34
N ASP A 189 -9.90 7.49 -1.48
CA ASP A 189 -11.20 8.05 -1.08
C ASP A 189 -11.15 8.44 0.40
N LYS A 190 -11.61 9.65 0.71
CA LYS A 190 -11.67 10.12 2.10
C LYS A 190 -12.99 9.68 2.69
N VAL A 191 -12.92 9.03 3.83
CA VAL A 191 -14.09 8.45 4.50
C VAL A 191 -14.12 8.83 5.97
N LYS A 192 -15.32 8.95 6.51
CA LYS A 192 -15.61 8.93 7.94
C LYS A 192 -16.23 7.59 8.29
N LEU A 193 -15.71 6.92 9.31
CA LEU A 193 -16.22 5.65 9.82
C LEU A 193 -16.74 5.80 11.24
N ILE A 194 -17.84 5.12 11.53
CA ILE A 194 -18.29 4.82 12.89
C ILE A 194 -17.99 3.34 13.15
N TYR A 195 -17.31 3.03 14.25
CA TYR A 195 -16.79 1.71 14.52
C TYR A 195 -16.97 1.28 15.98
N LYS A 196 -16.79 -0.02 16.18
CA LYS A 196 -16.71 -0.68 17.49
C LYS A 196 -15.34 -1.30 17.64
N VAL A 197 -14.71 -1.10 18.80
CA VAL A 197 -13.46 -1.78 19.12
C VAL A 197 -13.73 -3.22 19.54
N ARG A 198 -12.88 -4.12 19.05
CA ARG A 198 -12.80 -5.52 19.45
C ARG A 198 -11.49 -5.73 20.19
N VAL A 199 -11.59 -5.86 21.50
CA VAL A 199 -10.44 -6.17 22.35
C VAL A 199 -10.40 -7.67 22.55
N HIS A 200 -9.26 -8.28 22.25
CA HIS A 200 -8.95 -9.66 22.61
C HIS A 200 -7.71 -9.65 23.52
N PRO A 201 -7.69 -10.41 24.62
CA PRO A 201 -6.50 -10.53 25.45
C PRO A 201 -5.28 -10.92 24.61
N HIS A 202 -4.14 -10.25 24.83
CA HIS A 202 -2.86 -10.54 24.18
C HIS A 202 -2.80 -10.37 22.65
N SER A 203 -3.81 -9.78 22.02
CA SER A 203 -3.83 -9.49 20.57
C SER A 203 -3.91 -7.98 20.29
N PRO A 204 -3.43 -7.50 19.13
CA PRO A 204 -3.68 -6.12 18.72
C PRO A 204 -5.18 -5.80 18.74
N SER A 205 -5.52 -4.57 19.13
CA SER A 205 -6.91 -4.11 19.05
C SER A 205 -7.35 -4.06 17.59
N HIS A 206 -8.52 -4.63 17.32
CA HIS A 206 -9.14 -4.58 15.99
C HIS A 206 -10.39 -3.72 16.06
N ILE A 207 -10.81 -3.14 14.94
CA ILE A 207 -12.08 -2.43 14.86
C ILE A 207 -13.00 -3.08 13.83
N SER A 208 -14.31 -2.97 14.07
CA SER A 208 -15.33 -3.35 13.11
C SER A 208 -16.28 -2.19 12.86
N LEU A 209 -16.71 -2.05 11.61
CA LEU A 209 -17.68 -1.05 11.21
C LEU A 209 -18.99 -1.23 12.01
N ASP A 210 -19.53 -0.16 12.58
CA ASP A 210 -20.78 -0.25 13.36
C ASP A 210 -22.01 -0.21 12.44
N VAL A 211 -22.34 -1.36 11.84
CA VAL A 211 -23.44 -1.48 10.88
C VAL A 211 -24.85 -1.23 11.43
N ASN A 212 -24.98 -0.98 12.75
CA ASN A 212 -26.24 -0.58 13.38
C ASN A 212 -26.40 0.95 13.42
N HIS A 213 -25.32 1.71 13.19
CA HIS A 213 -25.40 3.16 13.02
C HIS A 213 -26.04 3.48 11.65
N PRO A 214 -26.92 4.50 11.53
CA PRO A 214 -27.58 4.83 10.27
C PRO A 214 -26.62 5.16 9.12
N ASN A 215 -25.50 5.79 9.44
CA ASN A 215 -24.44 6.15 8.49
C ASN A 215 -23.10 5.63 9.03
N PRO A 216 -22.83 4.33 8.88
CA PRO A 216 -21.65 3.72 9.49
C PRO A 216 -20.37 4.06 8.71
N LEU A 217 -20.51 4.34 7.41
CA LEU A 217 -19.46 4.76 6.51
C LEU A 217 -20.00 5.91 5.66
N VAL A 218 -19.30 7.05 5.68
CA VAL A 218 -19.62 8.21 4.86
C VAL A 218 -18.41 8.53 3.99
N VAL A 219 -18.61 8.55 2.67
CA VAL A 219 -17.57 9.00 1.74
C VAL A 219 -17.61 10.52 1.64
N LEU A 220 -16.56 11.18 2.12
CA LEU A 220 -16.44 12.63 2.17
C LEU A 220 -15.90 13.21 0.87
N ASP A 221 -15.06 12.46 0.17
CA ASP A 221 -14.47 12.88 -1.11
C ASP A 221 -13.96 11.67 -1.90
N LYS A 222 -14.37 11.58 -3.17
CA LYS A 222 -14.18 10.42 -4.06
C LYS A 222 -13.14 10.70 -5.12
N MET A 223 -12.09 9.90 -5.17
CA MET A 223 -11.01 10.02 -6.16
C MET A 223 -11.47 9.67 -7.57
N VAL A 224 -12.44 8.77 -7.72
CA VAL A 224 -12.98 8.44 -9.06
C VAL A 224 -13.70 9.63 -9.71
N GLU A 225 -14.25 10.57 -8.92
CA GLU A 225 -14.98 11.72 -9.47
C GLU A 225 -14.08 12.72 -10.19
N ILE A 226 -12.78 12.72 -9.92
CA ILE A 226 -11.81 13.57 -10.62
C ILE A 226 -11.20 12.89 -11.84
N HIS A 227 -11.42 11.59 -12.07
CA HIS A 227 -10.85 10.88 -13.20
C HIS A 227 -11.20 11.54 -14.55
N GLY A 228 -10.19 11.69 -15.42
CA GLY A 228 -10.33 12.27 -16.75
C GLY A 228 -10.49 13.79 -16.76
N LYS A 229 -10.58 14.44 -15.60
CA LYS A 229 -10.68 15.90 -15.52
C LYS A 229 -9.28 16.52 -15.53
N ALA A 230 -9.15 17.63 -16.27
CA ALA A 230 -8.01 18.50 -16.16
C ALA A 230 -8.01 19.21 -14.79
N GLY A 231 -6.84 19.41 -14.21
CA GLY A 231 -6.70 20.11 -12.94
C GLY A 231 -5.25 20.28 -12.52
N SER A 232 -5.06 20.71 -11.27
CA SER A 232 -3.74 20.84 -10.69
C SER A 232 -3.74 20.48 -9.20
N VAL A 233 -2.60 20.00 -8.72
CA VAL A 233 -2.35 19.73 -7.31
C VAL A 233 -1.11 20.51 -6.89
N THR A 234 -1.20 21.15 -5.73
CA THR A 234 -0.05 21.75 -5.05
C THR A 234 0.27 20.95 -3.80
N GLY A 235 1.53 20.58 -3.65
CA GLY A 235 1.98 19.71 -2.57
C GLY A 235 3.50 19.69 -2.44
N HIS A 236 3.99 18.92 -1.46
CA HIS A 236 5.42 18.66 -1.32
C HIS A 236 5.84 17.55 -2.25
N LEU A 237 7.02 17.65 -2.84
CA LEU A 237 7.59 16.58 -3.64
C LEU A 237 7.94 15.41 -2.72
N ILE A 238 7.48 14.22 -3.12
CA ILE A 238 7.76 12.97 -2.42
C ILE A 238 8.39 11.96 -3.36
N LEU A 239 9.19 11.07 -2.81
CA LEU A 239 9.88 9.99 -3.51
C LEU A 239 9.53 8.65 -2.86
N PHE A 240 9.00 7.73 -3.65
CA PHE A 240 8.94 6.32 -3.32
C PHE A 240 10.20 5.65 -3.87
N PRO A 241 11.06 5.07 -3.02
CA PRO A 241 12.31 4.49 -3.47
C PRO A 241 12.06 3.24 -4.33
N LYS A 242 12.99 2.97 -5.24
CA LYS A 242 13.09 1.68 -5.91
C LYS A 242 13.03 0.55 -4.88
N SER A 243 12.27 -0.49 -5.19
CA SER A 243 12.03 -1.62 -4.30
C SER A 243 11.71 -2.89 -5.10
N PRO A 244 11.58 -4.07 -4.45
CA PRO A 244 11.06 -5.26 -5.13
C PRO A 244 9.70 -5.05 -5.80
N GLN A 245 8.92 -4.04 -5.36
CA GLN A 245 7.62 -3.73 -5.95
C GLN A 245 7.67 -2.65 -7.06
N VAL A 246 8.76 -1.89 -7.17
CA VAL A 246 8.87 -0.76 -8.11
C VAL A 246 10.32 -0.66 -8.61
N LEU A 247 10.53 -0.82 -9.92
CA LEU A 247 11.88 -0.97 -10.48
C LEU A 247 12.70 0.33 -10.56
N PHE A 248 12.10 1.48 -10.23
CA PHE A 248 12.76 2.78 -10.22
C PHE A 248 12.11 3.71 -9.19
N ASN A 249 12.76 4.82 -8.85
CA ASN A 249 12.19 5.84 -7.96
C ASN A 249 10.95 6.48 -8.59
N VAL A 250 9.85 6.51 -7.85
CA VAL A 250 8.59 7.12 -8.29
C VAL A 250 8.37 8.43 -7.55
N PHE A 251 8.10 9.49 -8.30
CA PHE A 251 7.80 10.80 -7.75
C PHE A 251 6.30 11.04 -7.67
N ALA A 252 5.88 11.76 -6.63
CA ALA A 252 4.50 12.18 -6.42
C ALA A 252 4.46 13.54 -5.71
N LEU A 253 3.29 14.16 -5.68
CA LEU A 253 3.01 15.28 -4.78
C LEU A 253 2.17 14.81 -3.60
N GLN A 254 2.58 15.18 -2.39
CA GLN A 254 1.75 15.02 -1.20
C GLN A 254 0.99 16.32 -0.92
N GLN A 255 -0.33 16.23 -0.99
CA GLN A 255 -1.25 17.28 -0.59
C GLN A 255 -1.85 16.92 0.78
N VAL A 256 -1.97 17.90 1.67
CA VAL A 256 -2.64 17.74 2.96
C VAL A 256 -3.90 18.59 2.95
N ASP A 257 -5.05 17.98 3.24
CA ASP A 257 -6.31 18.71 3.29
C ASP A 257 -6.56 19.38 4.66
N SER A 258 -7.67 20.12 4.77
CA SER A 258 -8.03 20.87 5.98
C SER A 258 -8.32 19.99 7.21
N LEU A 259 -8.53 18.69 7.03
CA LEU A 259 -8.68 17.72 8.13
C LEU A 259 -7.40 16.93 8.38
N GLY A 260 -6.28 17.31 7.77
CA GLY A 260 -4.98 16.65 7.93
C GLY A 260 -4.82 15.35 7.13
N VAL A 261 -5.76 15.00 6.25
CA VAL A 261 -5.64 13.79 5.41
C VAL A 261 -4.60 14.05 4.32
N LYS A 262 -3.55 13.23 4.31
CA LYS A 262 -2.44 13.31 3.36
C LYS A 262 -2.78 12.45 2.13
N ARG A 263 -2.81 13.03 0.93
CA ARG A 263 -2.99 12.31 -0.34
C ARG A 263 -1.78 12.45 -1.22
N GLU A 264 -1.43 11.36 -1.89
CA GLU A 264 -0.31 11.30 -2.81
C GLU A 264 -0.80 11.18 -4.25
N PHE A 265 -0.34 12.08 -5.11
CA PHE A 265 -0.64 12.08 -6.53
C PHE A 265 0.63 11.75 -7.32
N THR A 266 0.68 10.55 -7.89
CA THR A 266 1.82 10.09 -8.69
C THR A 266 1.93 10.88 -9.99
N LEU A 267 3.15 11.37 -10.27
CA LEU A 267 3.46 12.19 -11.45
C LEU A 267 3.95 11.29 -12.57
N VAL A 268 3.20 11.20 -13.66
CA VAL A 268 3.47 10.25 -14.76
C VAL A 268 3.14 10.84 -16.13
N ASN A 269 3.76 10.26 -17.15
CA ASN A 269 3.37 10.39 -18.55
C ASN A 269 3.44 8.97 -19.15
N PHE A 270 2.37 8.51 -19.78
CA PHE A 270 2.30 7.18 -20.39
C PHE A 270 2.37 7.22 -21.92
N GLU A 271 2.36 8.41 -22.51
CA GLU A 271 2.22 8.60 -23.95
C GLU A 271 3.56 8.60 -24.67
N ASP A 272 4.59 9.19 -24.06
CA ASP A 272 5.92 9.32 -24.66
C ASP A 272 7.04 9.00 -23.63
N PRO A 273 7.81 7.92 -23.84
CA PRO A 273 8.94 7.55 -22.97
C PRO A 273 9.98 8.66 -22.78
N LYS A 274 10.24 9.49 -23.81
CA LYS A 274 11.19 10.60 -23.71
C LYS A 274 10.66 11.72 -22.84
N VAL A 275 9.37 12.01 -22.94
CA VAL A 275 8.70 13.00 -22.09
C VAL A 275 8.67 12.51 -20.65
N PHE A 276 8.36 11.23 -20.43
CA PHE A 276 8.44 10.60 -19.11
C PHE A 276 9.83 10.70 -18.49
N GLU A 277 10.89 10.42 -19.26
CA GLU A 277 12.27 10.55 -18.80
C GLU A 277 12.63 12.01 -18.47
N ALA A 278 12.27 12.97 -19.33
CA ALA A 278 12.52 14.39 -19.08
C ALA A 278 11.81 14.90 -17.81
N ILE A 279 10.57 14.47 -17.58
CA ILE A 279 9.82 14.76 -16.35
C ILE A 279 10.55 14.18 -15.13
N ARG A 280 10.96 12.92 -15.19
CA ARG A 280 11.66 12.27 -14.08
C ARG A 280 12.99 12.94 -13.77
N ASN A 281 13.76 13.33 -14.79
CA ASN A 281 15.03 14.03 -14.60
C ASN A 281 14.82 15.38 -13.92
N LYS A 282 13.84 16.17 -14.37
CA LYS A 282 13.48 17.44 -13.70
C LYS A 282 13.09 17.24 -12.23
N LEU A 283 12.29 16.22 -11.93
CA LEU A 283 11.88 15.93 -10.55
C LEU A 283 13.05 15.46 -9.67
N GLN A 284 13.96 14.66 -10.24
CA GLN A 284 15.19 14.22 -9.57
C GLN A 284 16.13 15.40 -9.29
N GLU A 285 16.34 16.30 -10.26
CA GLU A 285 17.14 17.52 -10.06
C GLU A 285 16.57 18.40 -8.93
N LEU A 286 15.25 18.60 -8.90
CA LEU A 286 14.58 19.35 -7.84
C LEU A 286 14.73 18.66 -6.47
N TRP A 287 14.63 17.34 -6.44
CA TRP A 287 14.82 16.53 -5.23
C TRP A 287 16.24 16.68 -4.67
N ASP A 288 17.25 16.54 -5.53
CA ASP A 288 18.67 16.54 -5.16
C ASP A 288 19.19 17.94 -4.80
N ALA A 289 18.52 19.00 -5.24
CA ALA A 289 18.92 20.38 -4.95
C ALA A 289 18.76 20.79 -3.46
N THR A 290 17.94 20.08 -2.68
CA THR A 290 17.62 20.46 -1.29
C THR A 290 17.54 19.27 -0.32
N PRO A 291 18.65 18.52 -0.14
CA PRO A 291 18.62 17.27 0.63
C PRO A 291 18.43 17.46 2.15
N SER A 292 18.64 18.67 2.67
CA SER A 292 18.70 18.96 4.10
C SER A 292 17.36 18.87 4.85
N HIS A 293 16.23 18.83 4.14
CA HIS A 293 14.89 18.76 4.75
C HIS A 293 14.06 17.57 4.24
N ILE A 294 14.74 16.49 3.87
CA ILE A 294 14.08 15.23 3.53
C ILE A 294 13.76 14.47 4.81
N ILE A 295 12.50 14.07 4.97
CA ILE A 295 12.04 13.24 6.08
C ILE A 295 11.58 11.87 5.61
N ASN A 296 11.78 10.86 6.46
CA ASN A 296 11.17 9.55 6.28
C ASN A 296 9.66 9.63 6.57
N ALA A 297 8.84 9.04 5.71
CA ALA A 297 7.38 8.97 5.85
C ALA A 297 6.87 7.53 5.63
N ARG A 298 7.40 6.59 6.42
CA ARG A 298 7.09 5.14 6.45
C ARG A 298 7.60 4.34 5.25
N ASN A 299 7.07 4.61 4.06
CA ASN A 299 7.38 3.88 2.83
C ASN A 299 7.83 4.78 1.68
N LYS A 300 8.07 6.05 2.00
CA LYS A 300 8.42 7.13 1.09
C LYS A 300 9.21 8.19 1.83
N TYR A 301 9.73 9.12 1.06
CA TYR A 301 10.46 10.29 1.53
C TYR A 301 9.70 11.55 1.14
N VAL A 302 9.71 12.55 2.02
CA VAL A 302 9.09 13.86 1.75
C VAL A 302 10.18 14.92 1.80
N ASN A 303 10.34 15.69 0.72
CA ASN A 303 11.22 16.84 0.73
C ASN A 303 10.41 18.08 1.13
N LEU A 304 10.60 18.54 2.37
CA LEU A 304 9.87 19.68 2.92
C LEU A 304 10.28 21.04 2.32
N SER A 305 11.41 21.10 1.61
CA SER A 305 11.88 22.31 0.92
C SER A 305 11.37 22.44 -0.52
N VAL A 306 10.78 21.38 -1.09
CA VAL A 306 10.36 21.36 -2.49
C VAL A 306 8.85 21.29 -2.57
N LYS A 307 8.22 22.46 -2.65
CA LYS A 307 6.79 22.60 -2.90
C LYS A 307 6.54 22.86 -4.38
N LEU A 308 5.73 22.03 -5.01
CA LEU A 308 5.44 22.10 -6.45
C LEU A 308 3.94 22.22 -6.68
N LYS A 309 3.59 22.77 -7.85
CA LYS A 309 2.29 22.63 -8.48
C LYS A 309 2.46 21.78 -9.74
N ALA A 310 1.70 20.70 -9.83
CA ALA A 310 1.61 19.87 -11.04
C ALA A 310 0.23 20.07 -11.68
N THR A 311 0.21 20.32 -12.98
CA THR A 311 -1.01 20.53 -13.79
C THR A 311 -1.11 19.44 -14.84
N GLY A 312 -2.29 18.84 -15.02
CA GLY A 312 -2.48 17.76 -15.99
C GLY A 312 -3.87 17.15 -15.90
N THR A 313 -4.01 15.93 -16.41
CA THR A 313 -5.28 15.17 -16.36
C THR A 313 -5.22 14.14 -15.24
N PHE A 314 -6.21 14.12 -14.35
CA PHE A 314 -6.27 13.13 -13.28
C PHE A 314 -6.59 11.73 -13.81
N ASN A 315 -5.90 10.72 -13.29
CA ASN A 315 -6.10 9.33 -13.68
C ASN A 315 -6.32 8.41 -12.46
N VAL A 316 -7.53 7.86 -12.38
CA VAL A 316 -8.02 6.95 -11.33
C VAL A 316 -8.92 5.92 -12.02
N VAL A 317 -8.33 4.86 -12.55
CA VAL A 317 -9.03 3.89 -13.41
C VAL A 317 -9.51 2.65 -12.67
N ASP A 318 -8.83 2.26 -11.59
CA ASP A 318 -9.09 1.03 -10.86
C ASP A 318 -9.23 1.27 -9.35
N PRO A 319 -10.19 0.64 -8.66
CA PRO A 319 -10.33 0.74 -7.20
C PRO A 319 -9.06 0.39 -6.42
N GLY A 320 -8.27 -0.56 -6.91
CA GLY A 320 -7.01 -1.03 -6.34
C GLY A 320 -5.78 -0.28 -6.85
N GLN A 321 -5.92 0.71 -7.74
CA GLN A 321 -4.80 1.52 -8.23
C GLN A 321 -4.04 2.15 -7.05
N ALA A 322 -2.71 2.00 -7.03
CA ALA A 322 -1.89 2.35 -5.87
C ALA A 322 -2.03 3.81 -5.39
N ASN A 323 -1.89 4.80 -6.26
CA ASN A 323 -2.16 6.20 -5.95
C ASN A 323 -2.90 6.82 -7.13
N PRO A 324 -3.77 7.82 -6.90
CA PRO A 324 -4.26 8.65 -8.00
C PRO A 324 -3.06 9.27 -8.72
N GLN A 325 -3.22 9.48 -10.02
CA GLN A 325 -2.15 9.95 -10.89
C GLN A 325 -2.52 11.30 -11.50
N ILE A 326 -1.50 12.08 -11.85
CA ILE A 326 -1.63 13.24 -12.74
C ILE A 326 -0.83 12.91 -13.99
N LEU A 327 -1.54 12.82 -15.12
CA LEU A 327 -0.95 12.67 -16.45
C LEU A 327 -0.43 14.04 -16.88
N LEU A 328 0.89 14.17 -16.89
CA LEU A 328 1.59 15.40 -17.26
C LEU A 328 1.86 15.40 -18.77
N THR A 329 1.72 16.55 -19.42
CA THR A 329 2.01 16.69 -20.86
C THR A 329 3.49 16.89 -21.15
N GLY A 330 4.25 17.35 -20.15
CA GLY A 330 5.66 17.67 -20.29
C GLY A 330 6.25 18.28 -19.02
N THR A 331 7.49 18.76 -19.09
CA THR A 331 8.18 19.34 -17.93
C THR A 331 7.58 20.68 -17.52
N GLU A 332 6.96 21.42 -18.44
CA GLU A 332 6.21 22.65 -18.21
C GLU A 332 4.97 22.44 -17.33
N SER A 333 4.48 21.20 -17.21
CA SER A 333 3.38 20.84 -16.30
C SER A 333 3.77 20.93 -14.81
N ILE A 334 5.06 21.18 -14.50
CA ILE A 334 5.61 21.21 -13.13
C ILE A 334 6.17 22.60 -12.83
N GLU A 335 5.60 23.27 -11.84
CA GLU A 335 5.99 24.61 -11.38
C GLU A 335 6.48 24.55 -9.92
N VAL A 336 7.60 25.21 -9.62
CA VAL A 336 8.06 25.39 -8.23
C VAL A 336 7.25 26.51 -7.58
N VAL A 337 6.64 26.21 -6.44
CA VAL A 337 5.88 27.18 -5.64
C VAL A 337 6.82 27.76 -4.58
N LYS A 338 7.06 29.06 -4.66
CA LYS A 338 7.88 29.79 -3.69
C LYS A 338 7.13 30.11 -2.41
#